data_AF-A0A9X5XDC0-F1
#
_entry.id   AF-A0A9X5XDC0-F1
#
_cell.length_a   1.000
_cell.length_b   1.000
_cell.length_c   1.000
_cell.angle_alpha   90.00
_cell.angle_beta   90.00
_cell.angle_gamma   90.00
#
_symmetry.space_group_name_H-M   'P 1'
#
loop_
_entity.id
_entity.type
_entity.pdbx_description
1 polymer ?
#
loop_
_entity_poly.entity_id
_entity_poly.type
_entity_poly.pdbx_seq_one_letter_code
_entity_poly.pdbx_strand_id
1 'polypeptide(L)'
;MSPLHHDARREAFDFASYFRNSLYVCLAARGDALFEITDAMLGKNGPVMASVDLTLLAEHRRGHGAMYDALNCGNVDVPQLPQLRQVLVGLPVPQAADWRLVPAVDIRHWLRPDEPTSADRLFCHVYGRNGRSSDQCSCPVAVLVYLRPRIGPGLLVPAAGRLA
;
A
#
# COMPACT_ATOMS: atom_id res chain seq x y z
N MET A 1 31.33 -10.68 -11.85
CA MET A 1 30.22 -9.76 -11.54
C MET A 1 30.27 -8.63 -12.56
N SER A 2 29.23 -8.46 -13.37
CA SER A 2 29.24 -7.59 -14.56
C SER A 2 28.87 -6.13 -14.22
N PRO A 3 29.49 -5.11 -14.84
CA PRO A 3 29.22 -3.69 -14.57
C PRO A 3 27.74 -3.28 -14.68
N LEU A 4 26.97 -3.91 -15.57
CA LEU A 4 25.53 -3.67 -15.73
C LEU A 4 24.71 -3.91 -14.45
N HIS A 5 25.17 -4.80 -13.57
CA HIS A 5 24.50 -5.08 -12.29
C HIS A 5 24.82 -4.00 -11.23
N HIS A 6 25.95 -3.31 -11.37
CA HIS A 6 26.33 -2.24 -10.45
C HIS A 6 25.49 -0.98 -10.70
N ASP A 7 25.28 -0.63 -11.97
CA ASP A 7 24.48 0.53 -12.38
C ASP A 7 23.01 0.33 -11.98
N ALA A 8 22.42 -0.83 -12.28
CA ALA A 8 21.04 -1.13 -11.88
C ALA A 8 20.83 -1.11 -10.36
N ARG A 9 21.82 -1.57 -9.58
CA ARG A 9 21.77 -1.52 -8.11
C ARG A 9 21.86 -0.08 -7.60
N ARG A 10 22.67 0.76 -8.26
CA ARG A 10 22.84 2.16 -7.91
C ARG A 10 21.57 2.96 -8.18
N GLU A 11 20.97 2.78 -9.35
CA GLU A 11 19.68 3.40 -9.71
C GLU A 11 18.56 3.00 -8.74
N ALA A 12 18.49 1.71 -8.37
CA ALA A 12 17.52 1.23 -7.39
C ALA A 12 17.72 1.85 -6.00
N PHE A 13 18.98 2.04 -5.58
CA PHE A 13 19.31 2.69 -4.32
C PHE A 13 18.95 4.19 -4.35
N ASP A 14 19.28 4.88 -5.43
CA ASP A 14 18.96 6.31 -5.59
C ASP A 14 17.45 6.53 -5.58
N PHE A 15 16.70 5.66 -6.27
CA PHE A 15 15.24 5.66 -6.23
C PHE A 15 14.70 5.43 -4.81
N ALA A 16 15.18 4.39 -4.12
CA ALA A 16 14.73 4.08 -2.76
C ALA A 16 15.05 5.21 -1.78
N SER A 17 16.21 5.86 -1.93
CA SER A 17 16.60 7.02 -1.13
C SER A 17 15.70 8.23 -1.41
N TYR A 18 15.38 8.49 -2.67
CA TYR A 18 14.48 9.57 -3.05
C TYR A 18 13.05 9.32 -2.52
N PHE A 19 12.53 8.10 -2.72
CA PHE A 19 11.23 7.68 -2.19
C PHE A 19 11.15 7.83 -0.68
N ARG A 20 12.16 7.35 0.07
CA ARG A 20 12.20 7.48 1.53
C ARG A 20 12.17 8.93 1.99
N ASN A 21 12.92 9.82 1.33
CA ASN A 21 12.89 11.25 1.63
C ASN A 21 11.51 11.87 1.34
N SER A 22 10.94 11.61 0.16
CA SER A 22 9.61 12.12 -0.21
C SER A 22 8.52 11.59 0.73
N LEU A 23 8.61 10.33 1.15
CA LEU A 23 7.70 9.74 2.13
C LEU A 23 7.83 10.45 3.48
N TYR A 24 9.06 10.58 4.00
CA TYR A 24 9.30 11.15 5.32
C TYR A 24 8.80 12.59 5.44
N VAL A 25 8.97 13.38 4.38
CA VAL A 25 8.45 14.74 4.26
C VAL A 25 6.93 14.79 4.45
N CYS A 26 6.18 13.79 3.97
CA CYS A 26 4.74 13.70 4.18
C CYS A 26 4.31 13.34 5.61
N LEU A 27 5.22 12.96 6.52
CA LEU A 27 4.85 12.48 7.86
C LEU A 27 4.91 13.59 8.91
N ALA A 28 3.79 14.27 9.13
CA ALA A 28 3.72 15.47 9.98
C ALA A 28 3.72 15.16 11.49
N ALA A 29 3.19 14.02 11.92
CA ALA A 29 3.18 13.62 13.34
C ALA A 29 3.63 12.17 13.49
N ARG A 30 4.46 11.92 14.51
CA ARG A 30 5.10 10.60 14.77
C ARG A 30 5.87 10.06 13.56
N GLY A 31 6.48 10.96 12.77
CA GLY A 31 7.08 10.65 11.49
C GLY A 31 8.14 9.55 11.54
N ASP A 32 9.05 9.59 12.53
CA ASP A 32 10.05 8.52 12.66
C ASP A 32 9.43 7.13 12.84
N ALA A 33 8.38 7.02 13.66
CA ALA A 33 7.75 5.74 13.93
C ALA A 33 6.90 5.26 12.74
N LEU A 34 6.18 6.16 12.07
CA LEU A 34 5.48 5.86 10.81
C LEU A 34 6.45 5.45 9.69
N PHE A 35 7.61 6.08 9.65
CA PHE A 35 8.66 5.77 8.70
C PHE A 35 9.24 4.37 8.95
N GLU A 36 9.59 4.04 10.19
CA GLU A 36 10.06 2.70 10.58
C GLU A 36 9.03 1.62 10.25
N ILE A 37 7.74 1.87 10.54
CA ILE A 37 6.65 0.95 10.16
C ILE A 37 6.65 0.74 8.64
N THR A 38 6.75 1.81 7.85
CA THR A 38 6.72 1.72 6.38
C THR A 38 7.94 0.98 5.85
N ASP A 39 9.13 1.26 6.37
CA ASP A 39 10.37 0.59 5.95
C ASP A 39 10.33 -0.91 6.31
N ALA A 40 9.80 -1.26 7.49
CA ALA A 40 9.55 -2.63 7.89
C ALA A 40 8.52 -3.34 7.00
N MET A 41 7.43 -2.66 6.59
CA MET A 41 6.46 -3.22 5.65
C MET A 41 7.08 -3.50 4.28
N LEU A 42 7.95 -2.61 3.79
CA LEU A 42 8.63 -2.76 2.50
C LEU A 42 9.76 -3.82 2.57
N GLY A 43 10.40 -3.98 3.73
CA GLY A 43 11.43 -4.99 3.97
C GLY A 43 10.88 -6.39 4.24
N LYS A 44 9.61 -6.52 4.64
CA LYS A 44 9.00 -7.83 4.93
C LYS A 44 8.87 -8.68 3.67
N ASN A 45 9.39 -9.90 3.75
CA ASN A 45 9.12 -10.92 2.73
C ASN A 45 7.68 -11.43 2.87
N GLY A 46 6.83 -11.08 1.92
CA GLY A 46 5.44 -11.55 1.86
C GLY A 46 4.46 -10.70 2.68
N PRO A 47 3.21 -11.17 2.85
CA PRO A 47 2.15 -10.36 3.44
C PRO A 47 2.37 -10.07 4.92
N VAL A 48 1.92 -8.88 5.35
CA VAL A 48 1.82 -8.52 6.77
C VAL A 48 0.56 -9.18 7.33
N MET A 49 0.73 -10.20 8.17
CA MET A 49 -0.38 -10.95 8.77
C MET A 49 -0.81 -10.33 10.10
N ALA A 50 0.15 -9.89 10.92
CA ALA A 50 -0.11 -9.05 12.08
C ALA A 50 0.79 -7.81 12.05
N SER A 51 0.25 -6.68 12.51
CA SER A 51 0.99 -5.42 12.57
C SER A 51 2.16 -5.51 13.55
N VAL A 52 1.96 -6.18 14.69
CA VAL A 52 3.00 -6.41 15.70
C VAL A 52 4.21 -7.19 15.14
N ASP A 53 4.04 -8.02 14.10
CA ASP A 53 5.15 -8.73 13.46
C ASP A 53 6.19 -7.77 12.87
N LEU A 54 5.77 -6.56 12.48
CA LEU A 54 6.66 -5.54 11.94
C LEU A 54 7.70 -5.10 12.97
N THR A 55 7.35 -5.16 14.26
CA THR A 55 8.26 -4.78 15.36
C THR A 55 9.39 -5.78 15.58
N LEU A 56 9.33 -6.94 14.92
CA LEU A 56 10.35 -7.97 14.96
C LEU A 56 11.36 -7.83 13.81
N LEU A 57 11.09 -6.97 12.83
CA LEU A 57 11.94 -6.73 11.68
C LEU A 57 13.07 -5.76 12.03
N ALA A 58 14.24 -5.94 11.39
CA ALA A 58 15.44 -5.16 11.70
C ALA A 58 15.28 -3.66 11.40
N GLU A 59 14.36 -3.33 10.50
CA GLU A 59 14.00 -1.98 10.09
C GLU A 59 13.22 -1.24 11.19
N HIS A 60 12.51 -1.95 12.07
CA HIS A 60 11.72 -1.35 13.14
C HIS A 60 12.50 -1.35 14.46
N ARG A 61 13.00 -0.17 14.87
CA ARG A 61 13.91 -0.04 16.02
C ARG A 61 13.19 0.24 17.33
N ARG A 62 11.94 0.70 17.27
CA ARG A 62 11.12 1.06 18.43
C ARG A 62 10.28 -0.12 18.93
N GLY A 63 9.75 -0.05 20.15
CA GLY A 63 8.84 -1.07 20.67
C GLY A 63 7.44 -1.05 20.02
N HIS A 64 6.65 -2.10 20.26
CA HIS A 64 5.26 -2.19 19.76
C HIS A 64 4.35 -1.07 20.28
N GLY A 65 4.61 -0.54 21.49
CA GLY A 65 3.83 0.58 22.03
C GLY A 65 3.96 1.84 21.18
N ALA A 66 5.17 2.15 20.73
CA ALA A 66 5.44 3.27 19.82
C ALA A 66 4.81 3.05 18.44
N MET A 67 4.74 1.80 17.99
CA MET A 67 4.04 1.45 16.76
C MET A 67 2.54 1.79 16.84
N TYR A 68 1.86 1.32 17.89
CA TYR A 68 0.43 1.60 18.06
C TYR A 68 0.17 3.09 18.31
N ASP A 69 1.02 3.78 19.07
CA ASP A 69 0.94 5.23 19.27
C ASP A 69 1.06 5.99 17.93
N ALA A 70 1.98 5.58 17.05
CA ALA A 70 2.14 6.17 15.72
C ALA A 70 0.95 5.89 14.79
N LEU A 71 0.37 4.70 14.83
CA LEU A 71 -0.83 4.39 14.02
C LEU A 71 -2.07 5.14 14.49
N ASN A 72 -2.19 5.38 15.81
CA ASN A 72 -3.34 6.06 16.39
C ASN A 72 -3.24 7.59 16.34
N CYS A 73 -2.04 8.14 16.56
CA CYS A 73 -1.82 9.57 16.72
C CYS A 73 -0.87 10.17 15.66
N GLY A 74 -0.43 9.37 14.69
CA GLY A 74 0.35 9.83 13.56
C GLY A 74 -0.50 10.61 12.56
N ASN A 75 0.17 11.41 11.73
CA ASN A 75 -0.50 12.22 10.72
C ASN A 75 0.31 12.24 9.42
N VAL A 76 -0.39 12.09 8.30
CA VAL A 76 0.17 12.21 6.95
C VAL A 76 -0.34 13.52 6.35
N ASP A 77 0.58 14.39 5.98
CA ASP A 77 0.29 15.69 5.39
C ASP A 77 -0.23 15.53 3.95
N VAL A 78 -1.55 15.64 3.81
CA VAL A 78 -2.26 15.48 2.52
C VAL A 78 -1.74 16.48 1.46
N PRO A 79 -1.52 17.77 1.76
CA PRO A 79 -0.82 18.71 0.88
C PRO A 79 0.52 18.23 0.29
N GLN A 80 1.27 17.36 0.98
CA GLN A 80 2.59 16.89 0.55
C GLN A 80 2.54 15.53 -0.17
N LEU A 81 1.38 14.87 -0.18
CA LEU A 81 1.17 13.62 -0.92
C LEU A 81 1.41 13.72 -2.44
N PRO A 82 1.16 14.84 -3.15
CA PRO A 82 1.40 14.92 -4.59
C PRO A 82 2.84 14.58 -4.98
N GLN A 83 3.83 15.05 -4.20
CA GLN A 83 5.24 14.76 -4.45
C GLN A 83 5.53 13.26 -4.32
N LEU A 84 5.05 12.62 -3.25
CA LEU A 84 5.19 11.17 -3.06
C LEU A 84 4.52 10.37 -4.19
N ARG A 85 3.33 10.78 -4.62
CA ARG A 85 2.61 10.15 -5.73
C ARG A 85 3.37 10.26 -7.05
N GLN A 86 4.01 11.39 -7.32
CA GLN A 86 4.85 11.55 -8.51
C GLN A 86 6.01 10.56 -8.53
N VAL A 87 6.66 10.31 -7.39
CA VAL A 87 7.73 9.30 -7.27
C VAL A 87 7.20 7.91 -7.64
N LEU A 88 6.03 7.55 -7.14
CA LEU A 88 5.41 6.25 -7.40
C LEU A 88 4.96 6.08 -8.86
N VAL A 89 4.45 7.14 -9.49
CA VAL A 89 4.06 7.11 -10.92
C VAL A 89 5.28 7.02 -11.83
N GLY A 90 6.45 7.48 -11.39
CA GLY A 90 7.71 7.34 -12.13
C GLY A 90 8.29 5.92 -12.17
N LEU A 91 7.71 4.97 -11.43
CA LEU A 91 8.15 3.58 -11.47
C LEU A 91 7.90 2.94 -12.84
N PRO A 92 8.82 2.10 -13.33
CA PRO A 92 8.62 1.39 -14.59
C PRO A 92 7.36 0.51 -14.50
N VAL A 93 6.36 0.86 -15.30
CA VAL A 93 5.13 0.08 -15.41
C VAL A 93 5.43 -1.18 -16.22
N PRO A 94 5.04 -2.38 -15.76
CA PRO A 94 5.20 -3.58 -16.58
C PRO A 94 4.49 -3.37 -17.92
N GLN A 95 4.99 -3.98 -18.99
CA GLN A 95 4.33 -3.91 -20.29
C GLN A 95 3.80 -5.29 -20.65
N ALA A 96 2.72 -5.30 -21.44
CA ALA A 96 2.20 -6.51 -22.04
C ALA A 96 3.24 -7.10 -23.02
N ALA A 97 3.05 -8.37 -23.42
CA ALA A 97 3.96 -9.04 -24.36
C ALA A 97 4.09 -8.33 -25.72
N ASP A 98 3.10 -7.49 -26.07
CA ASP A 98 3.05 -6.65 -27.27
C ASP A 98 3.45 -5.18 -27.00
N TRP A 99 4.16 -4.91 -25.89
CA TRP A 99 4.64 -3.58 -25.46
C TRP A 99 3.51 -2.58 -25.18
N ARG A 100 2.26 -3.06 -25.00
CA ARG A 100 1.12 -2.20 -24.64
C ARG A 100 0.99 -2.04 -23.13
N LEU A 101 0.51 -0.87 -22.71
CA LEU A 101 0.06 -0.64 -21.34
C LEU A 101 -1.40 -1.09 -21.22
N VAL A 102 -1.71 -1.93 -20.23
CA VAL A 102 -3.07 -2.37 -19.92
C VAL A 102 -3.46 -1.80 -18.54
N PRO A 103 -4.03 -0.59 -18.49
CA PRO A 103 -4.48 -0.01 -17.22
C PRO A 103 -5.73 -0.75 -16.72
N ALA A 104 -5.77 -1.08 -15.42
CA ALA A 104 -7.00 -1.52 -14.76
C ALA A 104 -7.29 -0.64 -13.55
N VAL A 105 -8.51 -0.12 -13.48
CA VAL A 105 -9.00 0.70 -12.38
C VAL A 105 -9.99 -0.13 -11.59
N ASP A 106 -9.74 -0.25 -10.30
CA ASP A 106 -10.62 -0.96 -9.37
C ASP A 106 -10.89 -0.07 -8.15
N ILE A 107 -12.14 -0.05 -7.72
CA ILE A 107 -12.56 0.65 -6.50
C ILE A 107 -12.91 -0.43 -5.49
N ARG A 108 -12.08 -0.54 -4.45
CA ARG A 108 -12.32 -1.48 -3.36
C ARG A 108 -12.85 -0.73 -2.15
N HIS A 109 -13.91 -1.27 -1.57
CA HIS A 109 -14.45 -0.80 -0.31
C HIS A 109 -13.88 -1.67 0.80
N TRP A 110 -13.21 -1.03 1.78
CA TRP A 110 -12.82 -1.73 3.00
C TRP A 110 -13.95 -1.58 4.01
N LEU A 111 -14.62 -2.69 4.35
CA LEU A 111 -15.65 -2.70 5.38
C LEU A 111 -15.00 -2.55 6.76
N ARG A 112 -15.48 -1.59 7.55
CA ARG A 112 -15.14 -1.46 8.97
C ARG A 112 -16.41 -1.49 9.82
N PRO A 113 -17.02 -2.68 10.02
CA PRO A 113 -18.27 -2.79 10.75
C PRO A 113 -18.17 -2.39 12.23
N ASP A 114 -16.96 -2.42 12.80
CA ASP A 114 -16.71 -2.18 14.22
C ASP A 114 -16.21 -0.74 14.53
N GLU A 115 -16.02 0.11 13.52
CA GLU A 115 -15.61 1.51 13.70
C GLU A 115 -16.71 2.46 13.18
N PRO A 116 -17.30 3.31 14.03
CA PRO A 116 -18.22 4.34 13.56
C PRO A 116 -17.41 5.39 12.79
N THR A 117 -17.36 5.33 11.46
CA THR A 117 -16.65 6.37 10.68
C THR A 117 -17.43 6.92 9.50
N SER A 118 -17.51 8.26 9.51
CA SER A 118 -17.91 9.17 8.43
C SER A 118 -19.36 9.08 7.96
N ALA A 119 -20.26 9.84 8.60
CA ALA A 119 -21.64 10.02 8.16
C ALA A 119 -21.76 10.53 6.70
N ASP A 120 -20.74 11.22 6.21
CA ASP A 120 -20.73 11.86 4.88
C ASP A 120 -20.07 11.01 3.77
N ARG A 121 -19.63 9.77 4.03
CA ARG A 121 -18.96 8.93 3.02
C ARG A 121 -19.68 7.61 2.77
N LEU A 122 -20.21 7.55 1.54
CA LEU A 122 -20.70 6.41 0.75
C LEU A 122 -21.29 5.20 1.52
N PHE A 123 -22.59 5.05 1.28
CA PHE A 123 -23.47 4.00 1.79
C PHE A 123 -23.22 2.67 1.05
N CYS A 124 -22.75 1.64 1.74
CA CYS A 124 -22.82 0.26 1.24
C CYS A 124 -24.07 -0.41 1.82
N HIS A 125 -25.09 -0.62 0.99
CA HIS A 125 -26.26 -1.40 1.38
C HIS A 125 -25.87 -2.88 1.51
N VAL A 126 -25.63 -3.35 2.72
CA VAL A 126 -25.36 -4.76 2.98
C VAL A 126 -26.66 -5.43 3.42
N TYR A 127 -27.22 -6.29 2.56
CA TYR A 127 -28.37 -7.13 2.95
C TYR A 127 -27.93 -8.13 4.03
N GLY A 128 -28.25 -7.83 5.29
CA GLY A 128 -27.94 -8.70 6.43
C GLY A 128 -29.13 -9.61 6.77
N ARG A 129 -28.93 -10.93 6.67
CA ARG A 129 -29.89 -12.00 7.03
C ARG A 129 -30.19 -12.09 8.55
N ASN A 130 -29.79 -11.08 9.34
CA ASN A 130 -29.61 -11.19 10.80
C ASN A 130 -30.21 -10.01 11.60
N GLY A 131 -31.09 -9.18 11.02
CA GLY A 131 -31.84 -8.17 11.79
C GLY A 131 -31.05 -6.98 12.34
N ARG A 132 -29.81 -6.74 11.88
CA ARG A 132 -29.12 -5.45 12.11
C ARG A 132 -29.62 -4.44 11.07
N SER A 133 -29.92 -3.21 11.49
CA SER A 133 -30.20 -2.08 10.60
C SER A 133 -29.10 -2.00 9.53
N SER A 134 -29.49 -2.06 8.27
CA SER A 134 -28.73 -2.57 7.12
C SER A 134 -27.71 -1.62 6.50
N ASP A 135 -27.13 -0.73 7.31
CA ASP A 135 -26.37 0.40 6.80
C ASP A 135 -24.94 0.32 7.31
N GLN A 136 -23.99 0.03 6.42
CA GLN A 136 -22.57 0.00 6.75
C GLN A 136 -21.85 1.11 5.97
N CYS A 137 -21.19 1.99 6.70
CA CYS A 137 -20.30 3.00 6.14
C CYS A 137 -19.02 2.32 5.64
N SER A 138 -18.54 2.75 4.48
CA SER A 138 -17.31 2.22 3.90
C SER A 138 -16.41 3.37 3.45
N CYS A 139 -15.10 3.20 3.62
CA CYS A 139 -14.12 4.09 3.04
C CYS A 139 -13.69 3.48 1.70
N PRO A 140 -14.05 4.06 0.54
CA PRO A 140 -13.52 3.59 -0.72
C PRO A 140 -12.03 3.89 -0.78
N VAL A 141 -11.23 2.87 -1.09
CA VAL A 141 -9.84 3.04 -1.50
C VAL A 141 -9.79 2.66 -2.97
N ALA A 142 -9.52 3.64 -3.82
CA ALA A 142 -9.21 3.37 -5.22
C ALA A 142 -7.80 2.77 -5.28
N VAL A 143 -7.68 1.56 -5.83
CA VAL A 143 -6.40 0.90 -6.06
C VAL A 143 -6.25 0.74 -7.56
N LEU A 144 -5.24 1.40 -8.14
CA LEU A 144 -4.86 1.15 -9.52
C LEU A 144 -4.04 -0.15 -9.56
N VAL A 145 -4.56 -1.18 -10.22
CA VAL A 145 -3.88 -2.47 -10.37
C VAL A 145 -3.41 -2.59 -11.81
N TYR A 146 -2.13 -2.90 -12.02
CA TYR A 146 -1.63 -3.24 -13.35
C TYR A 146 -1.78 -4.76 -13.57
N LEU A 147 -2.51 -5.16 -14.61
CA LEU A 147 -2.65 -6.58 -14.97
C LEU A 147 -1.69 -6.91 -16.12
N ARG A 148 -0.84 -7.92 -15.92
CA ARG A 148 -0.14 -8.58 -17.04
C ARG A 148 -1.16 -9.39 -17.86
N PRO A 149 -1.29 -9.19 -19.17
CA PRO A 149 -2.12 -10.07 -19.98
C PRO A 149 -1.45 -11.45 -20.11
N ARG A 150 -2.18 -12.52 -19.78
CA ARG A 150 -1.91 -13.86 -20.32
C ARG A 150 -2.64 -13.99 -21.65
N ILE A 151 -1.96 -14.47 -22.68
CA ILE A 151 -2.52 -14.69 -24.02
C ILE A 151 -3.51 -15.88 -23.93
N GLY A 152 -4.81 -15.61 -24.14
CA GLY A 152 -5.88 -16.60 -24.30
C GLY A 152 -7.28 -16.07 -23.90
N PRO A 153 -8.39 -16.53 -24.51
CA PRO A 153 -9.74 -16.18 -24.09
C PRO A 153 -10.08 -16.96 -22.80
N GLY A 154 -9.72 -16.39 -21.66
CA GLY A 154 -9.95 -17.02 -20.36
C GLY A 154 -10.18 -15.96 -19.29
N LEU A 155 -11.16 -16.23 -18.43
CA LEU A 155 -11.51 -15.47 -17.23
C LEU A 155 -10.26 -15.01 -16.47
N LEU A 156 -10.23 -13.72 -16.14
CA LEU A 156 -9.15 -13.05 -15.44
C LEU A 156 -9.15 -13.50 -13.97
N VAL A 157 -8.36 -14.51 -13.65
CA VAL A 157 -8.13 -14.94 -12.27
C VAL A 157 -7.10 -13.99 -11.65
N PRO A 158 -7.39 -13.30 -10.53
CA PRO A 158 -6.36 -12.60 -9.78
C PRO A 158 -5.33 -13.63 -9.31
N ALA A 159 -4.10 -13.51 -9.80
CA ALA A 159 -3.00 -14.33 -9.32
C ALA A 159 -2.65 -13.86 -7.89
N ALA A 160 -3.35 -14.40 -6.89
CA ALA A 160 -2.80 -14.51 -5.55
C ALA A 160 -1.67 -15.54 -5.63
N GLY A 161 -0.45 -15.06 -5.89
CA GLY A 161 0.75 -15.88 -5.89
C GLY A 161 1.03 -16.40 -4.49
N ARG A 162 0.55 -17.62 -4.21
CA ARG A 162 1.07 -18.51 -3.17
C ARG A 162 2.44 -18.99 -3.69
N LEU A 163 3.52 -18.56 -3.06
CA LEU A 163 4.82 -19.22 -3.21
C LEU A 163 4.99 -20.17 -2.02
N ALA A 164 5.50 -21.35 -2.33
CA ALA A 164 5.62 -22.54 -1.48
C ALA A 164 6.31 -22.30 -0.13
#